data_AF-A0A8J2KBT4-F1
#
_entry.id   AF-A0A8J2KBT4-F1
#
_cell.length_a   1.000
_cell.length_b   1.000
_cell.length_c   1.000
_cell.angle_alpha   90.00
_cell.angle_beta   90.00
_cell.angle_gamma   90.00
#
_symmetry.space_group_name_H-M   'P 1'
#
loop_
_entity.id
_entity.type
_entity.pdbx_description
1 polymer ?
#
loop_
_entity_poly.entity_id
_entity_poly.type
_entity_poly.pdbx_seq_one_letter_code
_entity_poly.pdbx_strand_id
1 'polypeptide(L)'
;MKKEHKKCLSDDYVELFPGSGLKLDRSELAAMQTMSSSMTIFARNLFRKFFDPEDVLGHSLLGRKSTSLPNHVPLPSVDSNKRDAVIGKLQIDFLFL
;
A
#
# COMPACT_ATOMS: atom_id res chain seq x y z
N MET A 1 -4.43 1.53 43.73
CA MET A 1 -3.86 2.58 42.83
C MET A 1 -3.68 1.98 41.44
N LYS A 2 -4.56 2.34 40.50
CA LYS A 2 -4.43 1.92 39.10
C LYS A 2 -3.31 2.75 38.46
N LYS A 3 -2.24 2.10 38.02
CA LYS A 3 -1.18 2.78 37.26
C LYS A 3 -1.69 2.96 35.83
N GLU A 4 -2.11 4.17 35.51
CA GLU A 4 -2.40 4.57 34.14
C GLU A 4 -1.08 4.62 33.38
N HIS A 5 -0.88 3.66 32.47
CA HIS A 5 0.21 3.73 31.51
C HIS A 5 -0.12 4.84 30.50
N LYS A 6 0.58 5.96 30.64
CA LYS A 6 0.64 7.03 29.64
C LYS A 6 1.20 6.43 28.34
N LYS A 7 0.36 6.18 27.34
CA LYS A 7 0.81 5.81 25.98
C LYS A 7 1.54 7.03 25.41
N CYS A 8 2.83 6.89 25.13
CA CYS A 8 3.63 7.93 24.48
C CYS A 8 3.18 8.02 23.00
N LEU A 9 2.55 9.13 22.61
CA LEU A 9 1.77 9.30 21.37
C LEU A 9 2.59 9.90 20.20
N SER A 10 3.82 9.47 19.95
CA SER A 10 4.63 10.09 18.87
C SER A 10 5.29 9.13 17.87
N ASP A 11 5.05 7.82 17.94
CA ASP A 11 5.74 6.82 17.09
C ASP A 11 4.80 5.80 16.40
N ASP A 12 3.49 6.01 16.50
CA ASP A 12 2.49 5.02 16.08
C ASP A 12 2.40 4.90 14.56
N TYR A 13 2.82 5.91 13.78
CA TYR A 13 2.76 5.91 12.32
C TYR A 13 4.15 5.88 11.68
N VAL A 14 4.32 5.01 10.70
CA VAL A 14 5.52 4.90 9.87
C VAL A 14 5.20 5.26 8.43
N GLU A 15 6.18 5.84 7.75
CA GLU A 15 6.08 6.06 6.32
C GLU A 15 6.18 4.72 5.58
N LEU A 16 5.25 4.44 4.67
CA LEU A 16 5.19 3.17 3.94
C LEU A 16 6.43 2.99 3.06
N PHE A 17 6.88 4.07 2.44
CA PHE A 17 8.10 4.12 1.65
C PHE A 17 8.79 5.48 1.85
N PRO A 18 10.12 5.55 2.02
CA PRO A 18 10.81 6.79 2.31
C PRO A 18 10.50 7.91 1.32
N GLY A 19 10.05 9.06 1.82
CA GLY A 19 9.74 10.24 1.00
C GLY A 19 8.41 10.18 0.25
N SER A 20 7.57 9.16 0.47
CA SER A 20 6.24 9.06 -0.13
C SER A 20 5.16 9.94 0.52
N GLY A 21 5.38 10.37 1.76
CA GLY A 21 4.40 11.02 2.61
C GLY A 21 3.25 10.10 3.05
N LEU A 22 3.20 8.85 2.58
CA LEU A 22 2.13 7.91 2.83
C LEU A 22 2.38 7.18 4.14
N LYS A 23 1.56 7.43 5.15
CA LYS A 23 1.76 6.90 6.50
C LYS A 23 0.77 5.77 6.84
N LEU A 24 1.25 4.77 7.55
CA LEU A 24 0.47 3.66 8.09
C LEU A 24 0.80 3.45 9.56
N ASP A 25 -0.18 3.02 10.35
CA ASP A 25 0.10 2.60 11.72
C ASP A 25 1.09 1.44 11.73
N ARG A 26 2.11 1.50 12.59
CA ARG A 26 3.19 0.52 12.66
C ARG A 26 2.66 -0.87 13.02
N SER A 27 1.71 -0.95 13.93
CA SER A 27 1.10 -2.22 14.35
C SER A 27 0.21 -2.79 13.26
N GLU A 28 -0.50 -1.94 12.53
CA GLU A 28 -1.28 -2.32 11.36
C GLU A 28 -0.39 -2.87 10.23
N LEU A 29 0.71 -2.18 9.92
CA LEU A 29 1.68 -2.64 8.92
C LEU A 29 2.26 -4.01 9.30
N ALA A 30 2.69 -4.17 10.55
CA ALA A 30 3.24 -5.43 11.05
C ALA A 30 2.21 -6.57 11.02
N ALA A 31 0.94 -6.28 11.35
CA ALA A 31 -0.14 -7.25 11.26
C ALA A 31 -0.40 -7.66 9.81
N MET A 32 -0.46 -6.71 8.88
CA MET A 32 -0.64 -7.00 7.45
C MET A 32 0.49 -7.87 6.91
N GLN A 33 1.75 -7.61 7.28
CA GLN A 33 2.89 -8.44 6.88
C GLN A 33 2.77 -9.85 7.45
N THR A 34 2.50 -9.97 8.76
CA THR A 34 2.42 -11.26 9.46
C THR A 34 1.28 -12.15 8.94
N MET A 35 0.12 -11.54 8.63
CA MET A 35 -1.06 -12.27 8.14
C MET A 35 -1.00 -12.58 6.63
N SER A 36 -0.06 -11.99 5.89
CA SER A 36 0.05 -12.20 4.45
C SER A 36 0.97 -13.37 4.14
N SER A 37 0.40 -14.50 3.72
CA SER A 37 1.17 -15.69 3.35
C SER A 37 1.96 -15.56 2.04
N SER A 38 1.78 -14.46 1.30
CA SER A 38 2.54 -14.15 0.08
C SER A 38 2.60 -12.65 -0.18
N MET A 39 3.58 -12.24 -0.99
CA MET A 39 3.71 -10.85 -1.46
C MET A 39 2.45 -10.35 -2.15
N THR A 40 1.77 -11.19 -2.93
CA THR A 40 0.53 -10.83 -3.64
C THR A 40 -0.60 -10.49 -2.66
N ILE A 41 -0.72 -11.23 -1.56
CA ILE A 41 -1.73 -10.96 -0.52
C ILE A 41 -1.38 -9.66 0.20
N PHE A 42 -0.11 -9.47 0.54
CA PHE A 42 0.36 -8.24 1.18
C PHE A 42 0.11 -7.01 0.31
N ALA A 43 0.46 -7.08 -0.97
CA ALA A 43 0.18 -6.04 -1.95
C ALA A 43 -1.32 -5.70 -2.00
N ARG A 44 -2.20 -6.71 -2.11
CA ARG A 44 -3.65 -6.50 -2.13
C ARG A 44 -4.15 -5.81 -0.85
N ASN A 45 -3.62 -6.16 0.31
CA ASN A 45 -3.98 -5.53 1.57
C ASN A 45 -3.54 -4.06 1.62
N LEU A 46 -2.33 -3.74 1.15
CA LEU A 46 -1.85 -2.37 1.03
C LEU A 46 -2.70 -1.55 0.03
N PHE A 47 -3.02 -2.12 -1.14
CA PHE A 47 -3.89 -1.44 -2.11
C PHE A 47 -5.27 -1.15 -1.52
N ARG A 48 -5.89 -2.11 -0.82
CA ARG A 48 -7.18 -1.90 -0.14
C ARG A 48 -7.12 -0.87 0.99
N LYS A 49 -5.95 -0.65 1.59
CA LYS A 49 -5.78 0.33 2.67
C LYS A 49 -5.71 1.77 2.15
N PHE A 50 -5.11 1.97 0.98
CA PHE A 50 -4.78 3.32 0.47
C PHE A 50 -5.65 3.79 -0.69
N PHE A 51 -6.36 2.87 -1.35
CA PHE A 51 -7.25 3.18 -2.46
C PHE A 51 -8.68 2.81 -2.11
N ASP A 52 -9.59 3.71 -2.45
CA ASP A 52 -11.01 3.42 -2.31
C ASP A 52 -11.45 2.38 -3.36
N PRO A 53 -12.50 1.58 -3.09
CA PRO A 53 -12.95 0.57 -4.05
C PRO A 53 -13.26 1.14 -5.44
N GLU A 54 -13.76 2.38 -5.48
CA GLU A 54 -14.04 3.13 -6.70
C GLU A 54 -12.78 3.51 -7.49
N ASP A 55 -11.69 3.85 -6.79
CA ASP A 55 -10.38 4.07 -7.42
C ASP A 55 -9.91 2.79 -8.11
N VAL A 56 -10.11 1.63 -7.49
CA VAL A 56 -9.62 0.36 -8.01
C VAL A 56 -10.43 -0.14 -9.22
N LEU A 57 -11.74 0.11 -9.26
CA LEU A 57 -12.62 -0.39 -10.33
C LEU A 57 -12.48 0.40 -11.65
N GLY A 58 -12.19 1.69 -11.57
CA GLY A 58 -12.12 2.59 -12.73
C GLY A 58 -10.72 2.87 -13.27
N HIS A 59 -9.68 2.36 -12.61
CA HIS A 59 -8.29 2.70 -12.92
C HIS A 59 -7.45 1.45 -13.20
N SER A 60 -6.29 1.69 -13.81
CA SER A 60 -5.24 0.70 -13.98
C SER A 60 -4.01 1.10 -13.17
N LEU A 61 -3.08 0.17 -12.97
CA LEU A 61 -1.86 0.45 -12.21
C LEU A 61 -0.98 1.52 -12.89
N LEU A 62 -0.87 1.49 -14.22
CA LEU A 62 0.08 2.30 -14.97
C LEU A 62 -0.56 3.23 -16.02
N GLY A 63 -1.87 3.18 -16.22
CA GLY A 63 -2.54 3.97 -17.27
C GLY A 63 -2.22 3.52 -18.70
N ARG A 64 -1.61 2.33 -18.88
CA ARG A 64 -1.08 1.89 -20.17
C ARG A 64 -2.13 1.14 -20.98
N LYS A 65 -2.09 1.35 -22.30
CA LYS A 65 -2.88 0.57 -23.26
C LYS A 65 -2.43 -0.89 -23.24
N SER A 66 -3.39 -1.81 -23.16
CA SER A 66 -3.10 -3.24 -23.27
C SER A 66 -2.70 -3.59 -24.70
N THR A 67 -1.59 -4.29 -24.87
CA THR A 67 -1.13 -4.79 -26.18
C THR A 67 -2.01 -5.93 -26.71
N SER A 68 -2.64 -6.69 -25.82
CA SER A 68 -3.55 -7.78 -26.17
C SER A 68 -4.98 -7.32 -26.45
N LEU A 69 -5.34 -6.09 -26.05
CA LEU A 69 -6.66 -5.50 -26.29
C LEU A 69 -6.50 -4.11 -26.94
N PRO A 70 -6.04 -4.05 -28.20
CA PRO A 70 -5.67 -2.79 -28.85
C PRO A 70 -6.86 -1.86 -29.12
N ASN A 71 -8.10 -2.36 -29.04
CA ASN A 71 -9.30 -1.56 -29.23
C ASN A 71 -9.94 -1.11 -27.91
N HIS A 72 -9.40 -1.55 -26.77
CA HIS A 72 -9.92 -1.14 -25.47
C HIS A 72 -9.39 0.24 -25.10
N VAL A 73 -10.27 1.07 -24.53
CA VAL A 73 -9.89 2.37 -23.98
C VAL A 73 -8.99 2.13 -22.76
N PRO A 74 -7.79 2.71 -22.69
CA PRO A 74 -6.95 2.61 -21.50
C PRO A 74 -7.65 3.24 -20.30
N LEU A 75 -7.67 2.53 -19.18
CA LEU A 75 -8.13 3.12 -17.93
C LEU A 75 -7.06 4.09 -17.40
N PRO A 76 -7.45 5.21 -16.77
CA PRO A 76 -6.51 6.13 -16.14
C PRO A 76 -5.64 5.40 -15.10
N SER A 77 -4.45 5.92 -14.81
CA SER A 77 -3.62 5.36 -13.74
C SER A 77 -4.21 5.71 -12.37
N VAL A 78 -4.13 4.79 -11.42
CA VAL A 78 -4.34 5.11 -9.99
C VAL A 78 -3.35 6.20 -9.53
N ASP A 79 -3.63 6.85 -8.40
CA ASP A 79 -2.75 7.83 -7.76
C ASP A 79 -1.30 7.32 -7.73
N SER A 80 -0.42 8.01 -8.46
CA SER A 80 0.95 7.59 -8.68
C SER A 80 1.78 7.61 -7.40
N ASN A 81 1.53 8.57 -6.49
CA ASN A 81 2.26 8.69 -5.24
C ASN A 81 1.95 7.51 -4.33
N LYS A 82 0.66 7.18 -4.19
CA LYS A 82 0.22 6.01 -3.41
C LYS A 82 0.71 4.71 -4.03
N ARG A 83 0.63 4.59 -5.36
CA ARG A 83 1.09 3.41 -6.11
C ARG A 83 2.57 3.17 -5.90
N ASP A 84 3.39 4.20 -6.10
CA ASP A 84 4.84 4.08 -6.06
C ASP A 84 5.31 3.81 -4.62
N ALA A 85 4.63 4.35 -3.61
CA ALA A 85 4.86 4.00 -2.21
C ALA A 85 4.59 2.50 -1.94
N VAL A 86 3.47 1.98 -2.42
CA VAL A 86 3.13 0.55 -2.26
C VAL A 86 4.13 -0.33 -3.00
N ILE A 87 4.48 -0.02 -4.24
CA ILE A 87 5.47 -0.78 -5.03
C ILE A 87 6.83 -0.73 -4.35
N GLY A 88 7.28 0.44 -3.92
CA GLY A 88 8.56 0.62 -3.22
C GLY A 88 8.62 -0.19 -1.93
N LYS A 89 7.53 -0.24 -1.16
CA LYS A 89 7.45 -1.08 0.04
C LYS A 89 7.58 -2.57 -0.28
N LEU A 90 6.89 -3.05 -1.31
CA LEU A 90 6.97 -4.45 -1.75
C LEU A 90 8.38 -4.81 -2.22
N GLN A 91 9.07 -3.89 -2.89
CA GLN A 91 10.47 -4.10 -3.29
C GLN A 91 11.41 -4.19 -2.10
N ILE A 92 11.28 -3.33 -1.09
CA ILE A 92 12.14 -3.41 0.10
C ILE A 92 11.94 -4.74 0.86
N ASP A 93 10.69 -5.15 1.04
CA ASP A 93 10.38 -6.29 1.91
C ASP A 93 10.67 -7.65 1.26
N PHE A 94 10.71 -7.73 -0.08
CA PHE A 94 10.82 -9.02 -0.80
C PHE A 94 12.07 -9.15 -1.68
N LEU A 95 12.91 -8.11 -1.81
CA LEU A 95 14.17 -8.20 -2.56
C LEU A 95 15.38 -8.56 -1.67
N PHE A 96 15.20 -8.63 -0.34
CA PHE A 96 16.25 -8.94 0.64
C PHE A 96 15.98 -10.23 1.45
N LEU A 97 15.07 -11.08 0.99
CA LEU A 97 14.86 -12.46 1.46
C LEU A 97 15.26 -13.43 0.35
#